data_AF-A0A258K5S6-F1
#
_entry.id   AF-A0A258K5S6-F1
#
_cell.length_a   1.000
_cell.length_b   1.000
_cell.length_c   1.000
_cell.angle_alpha   90.00
_cell.angle_beta   90.00
_cell.angle_gamma   90.00
#
_symmetry.space_group_name_H-M   'P 1'
#
loop_
_entity.id
_entity.type
_entity.pdbx_description
1 polymer ?
#
loop_
_entity_poly.entity_id
_entity_poly.type
_entity_poly.pdbx_seq_one_letter_code
_entity_poly.pdbx_strand_id
1 'polypeptide(L)'
;DDWANDPDLMSDAARAAMVGTLYARLDACLPARSTADWLDLLRGLDIPCAPVNGMDALLEDAHLKAVGLFRQVEHPTEGAILTVRSPIRYG
;
A
#
# COMPACT_ATOMS: atom_id res chain seq x y z
N ASP A 1 -1.88 20.36 16.36
CA ASP A 1 -2.67 19.64 17.38
C ASP A 1 -1.85 18.54 18.02
N ASP A 2 -2.05 18.32 19.31
CA ASP A 2 -1.37 17.29 20.08
C ASP A 2 -2.19 15.99 20.08
N TRP A 3 -2.03 15.19 19.03
CA TRP A 3 -2.80 13.95 18.83
C TRP A 3 -2.44 12.87 19.86
N ALA A 4 -1.23 12.92 20.43
CA ALA A 4 -0.76 11.95 21.40
C ALA A 4 -1.47 12.06 22.75
N ASN A 5 -2.08 13.22 23.04
CA ASN A 5 -2.81 13.48 24.28
C ASN A 5 -4.32 13.71 24.05
N ASP A 6 -4.82 13.53 22.82
CA ASP A 6 -6.24 13.67 22.52
C ASP A 6 -7.03 12.50 23.14
N PRO A 7 -7.89 12.72 24.17
CA PRO A 7 -8.62 11.64 24.86
C PRO A 7 -9.42 10.76 23.92
N ASP A 8 -9.91 11.37 22.85
CA ASP A 8 -10.71 10.78 21.79
C ASP A 8 -9.91 9.77 20.93
N LEU A 9 -8.58 9.83 20.97
CA LEU A 9 -7.67 8.92 20.27
C LEU A 9 -7.00 7.87 21.17
N MET A 10 -7.27 7.87 22.48
CA MET A 10 -6.51 7.06 23.44
C MET A 10 -6.90 5.57 23.49
N SER A 11 -8.04 5.19 22.92
CA SER A 11 -8.48 3.78 22.88
C SER A 11 -9.00 3.36 21.52
N ASP A 12 -8.91 2.07 21.20
CA ASP A 12 -9.46 1.52 19.96
C ASP A 12 -10.96 1.80 19.82
N ALA A 13 -11.73 1.68 20.91
CA ALA A 13 -13.16 1.92 20.91
C ALA A 13 -13.49 3.39 20.63
N ALA A 14 -12.76 4.33 21.23
CA ALA A 14 -12.93 5.76 20.99
C ALA A 14 -12.58 6.13 19.54
N ARG A 15 -11.43 5.64 19.04
CA ARG A 15 -11.02 5.83 17.64
C ARG A 15 -12.04 5.29 16.65
N ALA A 16 -12.57 4.10 16.91
CA ALA A 16 -13.59 3.48 16.06
C ALA A 16 -14.88 4.30 16.02
N ALA A 17 -15.33 4.84 17.17
CA ALA A 17 -16.54 5.64 17.26
C ALA A 17 -16.47 6.95 16.44
N MET A 18 -15.27 7.49 16.21
CA MET A 18 -15.05 8.73 15.45
C MET A 18 -14.25 8.54 14.16
N VAL A 19 -14.23 7.33 13.61
CA VAL A 19 -13.36 6.98 12.48
C VAL A 19 -13.46 7.97 11.32
N GLY A 20 -14.67 8.44 10.98
CA GLY A 20 -14.87 9.43 9.92
C GLY A 20 -14.17 10.76 10.20
N THR A 21 -14.23 11.27 11.44
CA THR A 21 -13.54 12.49 11.86
C THR A 21 -12.02 12.30 11.84
N LEU A 22 -11.53 11.15 12.30
CA LEU A 22 -10.10 10.83 12.26
C LEU A 22 -9.57 10.83 10.83
N TYR A 23 -10.26 10.17 9.89
CA TYR A 23 -9.85 10.16 8.49
C TYR A 23 -9.95 11.54 7.82
N ALA A 24 -10.93 12.37 8.17
CA ALA A 24 -10.99 13.75 7.68
C ALA A 24 -9.80 14.60 8.17
N ARG A 25 -9.35 14.39 9.41
CA ARG A 25 -8.13 15.03 9.93
C ARG A 25 -6.88 14.54 9.18
N LEU A 26 -6.77 13.25 8.91
CA LEU A 26 -5.68 12.68 8.12
C LEU A 26 -5.66 13.23 6.68
N ASP A 27 -6.83 13.34 6.04
CA ASP A 27 -6.97 13.88 4.68
C ASP A 27 -6.48 15.33 4.58
N ALA A 28 -6.64 16.13 5.64
CA ALA A 28 -6.09 17.48 5.70
C ALA A 28 -4.55 17.51 5.85
N CYS A 29 -3.95 16.51 6.50
CA CYS A 29 -2.51 16.49 6.80
C CYS A 29 -1.66 15.78 5.73
N LEU A 30 -2.16 14.70 5.15
CA LEU A 30 -1.40 13.86 4.20
C LEU A 30 -0.92 14.61 2.95
N PRO A 31 -1.65 15.61 2.39
CA PRO A 31 -1.15 16.38 1.24
C PRO A 31 0.07 17.25 1.53
N ALA A 32 0.43 17.48 2.80
CA ALA A 32 1.52 18.38 3.18
C ALA A 32 2.93 17.84 2.83
N ARG A 33 3.05 16.55 2.47
CA ARG A 33 4.32 15.93 2.05
C ARG A 33 4.07 14.97 0.89
N SER A 34 5.13 14.63 0.16
CA SER A 34 5.00 13.62 -0.89
C SER A 34 4.77 12.22 -0.27
N THR A 35 4.23 11.29 -1.06
CA THR A 35 4.08 9.90 -0.64
C THR A 35 5.43 9.28 -0.23
N ALA A 36 6.52 9.62 -0.92
CA ALA A 36 7.86 9.13 -0.60
C ALA A 36 8.30 9.59 0.81
N ASP A 37 8.13 10.88 1.11
CA ASP A 37 8.49 11.45 2.42
C ASP A 37 7.69 10.80 3.56
N TRP A 38 6.40 10.51 3.32
CA TRP A 38 5.58 9.80 4.30
C TRP A 38 6.03 8.37 4.49
N LEU A 39 6.32 7.63 3.42
CA LEU A 39 6.77 6.24 3.52
C LEU A 39 8.08 6.13 4.29
N ASP A 40 9.04 7.02 4.04
CA ASP A 40 10.32 7.01 4.74
C ASP A 40 10.15 7.34 6.23
N LEU A 41 9.32 8.34 6.56
CA LEU A 41 9.01 8.68 7.94
C LEU A 41 8.32 7.53 8.68
N LEU A 42 7.24 6.99 8.10
CA LEU A 42 6.40 5.99 8.75
C LEU A 42 7.15 4.67 8.94
N ARG A 43 7.98 4.25 7.97
CA ARG A 43 8.86 3.08 8.11
C ARG A 43 9.90 3.29 9.22
N GLY A 44 10.47 4.48 9.33
CA GLY A 44 11.40 4.82 10.41
C GLY A 44 10.77 4.73 11.81
N LEU A 45 9.44 4.82 11.90
CA LEU A 45 8.65 4.68 13.12
C LEU A 45 8.02 3.28 13.30
N ASP A 46 8.38 2.31 12.46
CA ASP A 46 7.81 0.95 12.46
C ASP A 46 6.28 0.93 12.23
N ILE A 47 5.76 1.91 11.48
CA ILE A 47 4.35 1.97 11.10
C ILE A 47 4.15 1.24 9.76
N PRO A 48 3.27 0.23 9.70
CA PRO A 48 2.97 -0.47 8.45
C PRO A 48 2.41 0.48 7.39
N CYS A 49 3.14 0.63 6.29
CA CYS A 49 2.75 1.50 5.18
C CYS A 49 3.30 0.98 3.85
N ALA A 50 2.57 1.26 2.76
CA ALA A 50 2.96 0.93 1.40
C ALA A 50 2.42 1.98 0.42
N PRO A 51 3.10 2.22 -0.71
CA PRO A 51 2.54 3.05 -1.78
C PRO A 51 1.32 2.39 -2.40
N VAL A 52 0.39 3.21 -2.90
CA VAL A 52 -0.67 2.74 -3.78
C VAL A 52 -0.10 2.70 -5.20
N ASN A 53 0.18 1.51 -5.71
CA ASN A 53 0.76 1.32 -7.04
C ASN A 53 -0.31 1.44 -8.13
N GLY A 54 -0.01 2.18 -9.19
CA GLY A 54 -0.76 2.12 -10.44
C GLY A 54 -0.47 0.82 -11.21
N MET A 55 -1.34 0.45 -12.16
CA MET A 55 -1.19 -0.79 -12.92
C MET A 55 0.15 -0.88 -13.66
N ASP A 56 0.58 0.22 -14.28
CA ASP A 56 1.84 0.27 -15.04
C ASP A 56 3.07 0.05 -14.14
N ALA A 57 3.00 0.50 -12.89
CA ALA A 57 4.08 0.33 -11.93
C ALA A 57 4.25 -1.14 -11.48
N LEU A 58 3.19 -1.96 -11.59
CA LEU A 58 3.25 -3.37 -11.18
C LEU A 58 4.22 -4.19 -12.05
N LEU A 59 4.31 -3.88 -13.34
CA LEU A 59 5.23 -4.58 -14.24
C LEU A 59 6.69 -4.25 -13.92
N GLU A 60 6.93 -3.07 -13.37
CA GLU A 60 8.25 -2.56 -13.01
C GLU A 60 8.66 -2.87 -11.57
N ASP A 61 7.72 -3.32 -10.72
CA ASP A 61 7.96 -3.59 -9.31
C ASP A 61 9.08 -4.64 -9.11
N ALA A 62 10.08 -4.24 -8.31
CA ALA A 62 11.28 -5.04 -8.08
C ALA A 62 10.97 -6.40 -7.44
N HIS A 63 10.01 -6.45 -6.52
CA HIS A 63 9.60 -7.71 -5.88
C HIS A 63 8.85 -8.59 -6.88
N LEU A 64 7.90 -8.04 -7.63
CA LEU A 64 7.10 -8.81 -8.60
C LEU A 64 7.99 -9.41 -9.71
N LYS A 65 9.01 -8.67 -10.16
CA LYS A 65 10.06 -9.19 -11.05
C LYS A 65 10.89 -10.28 -10.39
N ALA A 66 11.40 -10.06 -9.18
CA ALA A 66 12.24 -11.03 -8.47
C ALA A 66 11.51 -12.36 -8.23
N VAL A 67 10.20 -12.32 -8.00
CA VAL A 67 9.39 -13.53 -7.82
C VAL A 67 8.79 -14.07 -9.13
N GLY A 68 9.10 -13.46 -10.28
CA GLY A 68 8.58 -13.83 -11.60
C GLY A 68 7.07 -13.95 -11.61
N LEU A 69 6.37 -12.97 -11.02
CA LEU A 69 4.91 -13.02 -10.87
C LEU A 69 4.23 -12.99 -12.25
N PHE A 70 4.64 -12.05 -13.09
CA PHE A 70 4.17 -11.92 -14.46
C PHE A 70 5.02 -12.76 -15.40
N ARG A 71 4.38 -13.48 -16.32
CA ARG A 71 5.02 -14.38 -17.27
C ARG A 71 4.44 -14.16 -18.65
N GLN A 72 5.31 -14.14 -19.66
CA GLN A 72 4.87 -14.20 -21.05
C GLN A 72 4.63 -15.66 -21.44
N VAL A 73 3.46 -15.95 -22.01
CA VAL A 73 3.07 -17.28 -22.48
C VAL A 73 2.46 -17.18 -23.87
N GLU A 74 2.62 -18.23 -24.68
CA GLU A 74 2.02 -18.28 -26.01
C GLU A 74 0.61 -18.89 -25.93
N HIS A 75 -0.40 -18.12 -26.31
CA HIS A 75 -1.77 -18.60 -26.42
C HIS A 75 -2.01 -19.24 -27.80
N PRO A 76 -2.68 -20.40 -27.88
CA PRO A 76 -2.90 -21.09 -29.16
C PRO A 76 -3.61 -20.25 -30.24
N THR A 77 -4.41 -19.26 -29.85
CA THR A 77 -5.16 -18.38 -30.78
C THR A 77 -4.78 -16.91 -30.73
N GLU A 78 -4.32 -16.41 -29.58
CA GLU A 78 -4.11 -14.97 -29.34
C GLU A 78 -2.62 -14.57 -29.44
N GLY A 79 -1.73 -15.54 -29.59
CA GLY A 79 -0.29 -15.31 -29.59
C GLY A 79 0.27 -15.01 -28.19
N ALA A 80 1.35 -14.25 -28.12
CA ALA A 80 2.03 -13.94 -26.87
C ALA A 80 1.18 -13.06 -25.94
N ILE A 81 0.85 -13.58 -24.74
CA ILE A 81 0.10 -12.88 -23.70
C ILE A 81 0.87 -12.81 -22.39
N LEU A 82 0.56 -11.82 -21.55
CA LEU A 82 1.08 -11.71 -20.20
C LEU A 82 0.08 -12.32 -19.22
N THR A 83 0.54 -13.22 -18.36
CA THR A 83 -0.28 -13.88 -17.34
C THR A 83 0.37 -13.84 -15.96
N VAL A 84 -0.46 -13.96 -14.92
CA VAL A 84 -0.03 -14.06 -13.54
C VAL A 84 0.13 -15.54 -13.18
N ARG A 85 1.28 -15.89 -12.62
CA ARG A 85 1.49 -17.26 -12.13
C ARG A 85 0.66 -17.58 -10.89
N SER A 86 0.53 -18.88 -10.59
CA SER A 86 0.06 -19.31 -9.26
C SER A 86 0.89 -18.61 -8.17
N PRO A 87 0.24 -17.97 -7.19
CA PRO A 87 0.94 -17.31 -6.09
C PRO A 87 1.63 -18.35 -5.17
N ILE A 88 1.07 -19.55 -5.10
CA ILE A 88 1.57 -20.66 -4.28
C ILE A 88 2.74 -21.35 -5.01
N ARG A 89 3.85 -21.55 -4.28
CA ARG A 89 4.99 -22.37 -4.70
C ARG A 89 5.05 -23.60 -3.82
N TYR A 90 5.18 -24.77 -4.44
CA TYR A 90 5.50 -26.03 -3.76
C TYR A 90 6.99 -26.28 -3.96
N GLY A 91 7.69 -26.67 -2.88
CA GLY A 91 9.11 -27.03 -2.88
C GLY A 91 9.29 -28.53 -2.69
#